data_AF-A0A7W1A0P7-F1
#
_entry.id   AF-A0A7W1A0P7-F1
#
_cell.length_a   1.000
_cell.length_b   1.000
_cell.length_c   1.000
_cell.angle_alpha   90.00
_cell.angle_beta   90.00
_cell.angle_gamma   90.00
#
_symmetry.space_group_name_H-M   'P 1'
#
loop_
_entity.id
_entity.type
_entity.pdbx_description
1 polymer ?
#
loop_
_entity_poly.entity_id
_entity_poly.type
_entity_poly.pdbx_seq_one_letter_code
_entity_poly.pdbx_strand_id
1 'polypeptide(L)'
;MTPRHIVLVVASVALLAAGVYLFREVNATPATTDVAKRPVKASEPAQEEPDTAQPDKAPDRSASRRPPPPVRSAPAETMGKGPAIEPNLDNPTPVIENVADELNKPNPRMDAVMAEANKAYDKGDFDEAKGIALKVIAKEPTNVRMLRIVVSSACIDGNSAEAEKHYQVLPPGDREQMKVRCERYGVTFNDK
;
A
#
# COMPACT_ATOMS: atom_id res chain seq x y z
N MET A 1 -5.88 -22.14 -41.28
CA MET A 1 -5.69 -20.75 -40.83
C MET A 1 -6.13 -19.81 -41.95
N THR A 2 -7.06 -18.90 -41.68
CA THR A 2 -7.48 -17.90 -42.68
C THR A 2 -6.40 -16.83 -42.81
N PRO A 3 -6.20 -16.23 -44.00
CA PRO A 3 -5.17 -15.21 -44.24
C PRO A 3 -5.27 -14.01 -43.29
N ARG A 4 -6.47 -13.73 -42.78
CA ARG A 4 -6.72 -12.71 -41.74
C ARG A 4 -6.00 -12.99 -40.43
N HIS A 5 -5.94 -14.24 -39.98
CA HIS A 5 -5.23 -14.59 -38.75
C HIS A 5 -3.72 -14.43 -38.92
N ILE A 6 -3.18 -14.72 -40.10
CA ILE A 6 -1.75 -14.54 -40.38
C ILE A 6 -1.39 -13.06 -40.34
N VAL A 7 -2.19 -12.20 -40.98
CA VAL A 7 -1.96 -10.74 -40.95
C VAL A 7 -2.02 -10.18 -39.53
N LEU A 8 -2.99 -10.61 -38.72
CA LEU A 8 -3.11 -10.16 -37.34
C LEU A 8 -1.93 -10.61 -36.46
N VAL A 9 -1.43 -11.84 -36.65
CA VAL A 9 -0.27 -12.35 -35.92
C VAL A 9 1.01 -11.61 -36.33
N VAL A 10 1.20 -11.33 -37.62
CA VAL A 10 2.36 -10.55 -38.08
C VAL A 10 2.32 -9.13 -37.53
N ALA A 11 1.15 -8.49 -37.53
CA ALA A 11 0.96 -7.14 -37.00
C ALA A 11 1.21 -7.07 -35.47
N SER A 12 0.73 -8.05 -34.71
CA SER A 12 0.94 -8.08 -33.26
C SER A 12 2.41 -8.26 -32.88
N VAL A 13 3.14 -9.13 -33.60
CA VAL A 13 4.58 -9.32 -33.40
C VAL A 13 5.36 -8.04 -33.73
N ALA A 14 5.00 -7.34 -34.81
CA ALA A 14 5.65 -6.08 -35.17
C ALA A 14 5.47 -4.99 -34.09
N LEU A 15 4.26 -4.86 -33.54
CA LEU A 15 3.97 -3.91 -32.46
C LEU A 15 4.73 -4.24 -31.17
N LEU A 16 4.82 -5.52 -30.81
CA LEU A 16 5.60 -5.95 -29.64
C LEU A 16 7.09 -5.65 -29.82
N ALA A 17 7.66 -5.92 -31.00
CA ALA A 17 9.06 -5.61 -31.29
C ALA A 17 9.35 -4.11 -31.21
N ALA A 18 8.46 -3.27 -31.75
CA ALA A 18 8.56 -1.81 -31.66
C ALA A 18 8.48 -1.31 -30.20
N GLY A 19 7.58 -1.87 -29.39
CA GLY A 19 7.46 -1.52 -27.98
C GLY A 19 8.71 -1.87 -27.17
N VAL A 20 9.28 -3.06 -27.37
CA VAL A 20 10.53 -3.48 -26.71
C VAL A 20 11.70 -2.59 -27.12
N TYR A 21 11.78 -2.21 -28.40
CA TYR A 21 12.81 -1.30 -28.89
C TYR A 21 12.73 0.07 -28.22
N LEU A 22 11.55 0.69 -28.17
CA LEU A 22 11.36 1.99 -27.51
C LEU A 22 11.67 1.94 -26.01
N PHE A 23 11.26 0.86 -25.32
CA PHE A 23 11.57 0.69 -23.89
C PHE A 23 13.07 0.59 -23.62
N ARG A 24 13.83 -0.03 -24.53
CA ARG A 24 15.30 -0.09 -24.42
C ARG A 24 15.94 1.27 -24.66
N GLU A 25 15.47 2.01 -25.66
CA GLU A 25 16.03 3.31 -26.01
C GLU A 25 15.83 4.33 -24.86
N VAL A 26 14.65 4.34 -24.23
CA VAL A 26 14.38 5.22 -23.08
C VAL A 26 15.28 4.90 -21.89
N ASN A 27 15.54 3.61 -21.62
CA ASN A 27 16.45 3.22 -20.54
C ASN A 27 17.93 3.47 -20.86
N ALA A 28 18.32 3.53 -22.14
CA ALA A 28 19.68 3.78 -22.56
C ALA A 28 20.10 5.25 -22.42
N THR A 29 19.16 6.16 -22.13
CA THR A 29 19.43 7.58 -21.95
C THR A 29 19.36 7.93 -20.45
N PRO A 30 20.45 7.77 -19.67
CA PRO A 30 20.51 8.34 -18.34
C PRO A 30 20.45 9.86 -18.49
N ALA A 31 19.45 10.50 -17.90
CA ALA A 31 19.39 11.95 -17.80
C ALA A 31 20.65 12.45 -17.07
N THR A 32 21.62 12.96 -17.84
CA THR A 32 22.72 13.77 -17.31
C THR A 32 22.11 15.01 -16.68
N THR A 33 21.99 14.97 -15.36
CA THR A 33 21.72 16.13 -14.53
C THR A 33 22.98 16.99 -14.57
N ASP A 34 23.00 17.93 -15.52
CA ASP A 34 24.00 18.98 -15.62
C ASP A 34 23.78 19.94 -14.44
N VAL A 35 24.32 19.59 -13.28
CA VAL A 35 24.40 20.49 -12.13
C VAL A 35 25.51 21.48 -12.45
N ALA A 36 25.10 22.61 -13.03
CA ALA A 36 25.96 23.77 -13.25
C ALA A 36 26.70 24.13 -11.96
N LYS A 37 28.02 23.92 -11.97
CA LYS A 37 28.97 24.39 -10.96
C LYS A 37 28.78 25.90 -10.76
N ARG A 38 28.22 26.27 -9.61
CA ARG A 38 28.23 27.65 -9.14
C ARG A 38 29.66 28.00 -8.70
N PRO A 39 30.31 29.03 -9.25
CA PRO A 39 31.65 29.41 -8.84
C PRO A 39 31.63 29.98 -7.42
N VAL A 40 32.43 29.37 -6.54
CA VAL A 40 32.74 29.86 -5.20
C VAL A 40 33.60 31.10 -5.36
N LYS A 41 33.06 32.27 -4.99
CA LYS A 41 33.82 33.50 -4.91
C LYS A 41 34.71 33.43 -3.66
N ALA A 42 36.01 33.27 -3.90
CA ALA A 42 37.06 33.38 -2.90
C ALA A 42 37.00 34.76 -2.21
N SER A 43 37.10 34.74 -0.89
CA SER A 43 37.51 35.90 -0.07
C SER A 43 38.62 35.41 0.84
N GLU A 44 39.81 35.96 0.61
CA GLU A 44 41.07 35.76 1.35
C GLU A 44 41.16 36.80 2.51
N PRO A 45 42.21 36.83 3.37
CA PRO A 45 42.11 36.43 4.77
C PRO A 45 42.55 37.51 5.80
N ALA A 46 42.60 37.10 7.08
CA ALA A 46 43.40 37.59 8.21
C ALA A 46 42.72 38.48 9.28
N GLN A 47 42.59 37.92 10.50
CA GLN A 47 43.23 38.33 11.79
C GLN A 47 42.54 37.56 12.94
N GLU A 48 43.15 36.55 13.56
CA GLU A 48 44.09 36.59 14.71
C GLU A 48 43.36 36.48 16.09
N GLU A 49 43.34 35.24 16.62
CA GLU A 49 43.31 34.67 18.01
C GLU A 49 42.72 35.42 19.26
N PRO A 50 42.37 34.75 20.40
CA PRO A 50 42.88 33.45 20.88
C PRO A 50 41.87 32.42 21.45
N ASP A 51 42.29 31.16 21.30
CA ASP A 51 42.39 30.11 22.30
C ASP A 51 41.24 29.89 23.32
N THR A 52 40.44 28.85 23.08
CA THR A 52 39.90 28.02 24.17
C THR A 52 39.81 26.57 23.68
N ALA A 53 40.66 25.73 24.27
CA ALA A 53 40.74 24.30 24.07
C ALA A 53 39.44 23.55 24.48
N GLN A 54 38.96 22.71 23.54
CA GLN A 54 38.36 21.35 23.60
C GLN A 54 37.76 20.76 24.91
N PRO A 55 36.85 19.74 24.89
CA PRO A 55 36.74 18.69 23.86
C PRO A 55 35.34 18.21 23.43
N ASP A 56 35.40 17.43 22.35
CA ASP A 56 34.44 16.48 21.76
C ASP A 56 33.36 15.89 22.67
N LYS A 57 32.11 15.90 22.16
CA LYS A 57 31.18 14.76 22.20
C LYS A 57 29.94 15.03 21.35
N ALA A 58 30.01 14.68 20.07
CA ALA A 58 28.80 14.38 19.31
C ALA A 58 28.21 13.07 19.86
N PRO A 59 26.92 13.00 20.25
CA PRO A 59 26.29 11.72 20.48
C PRO A 59 26.08 11.05 19.12
N ASP A 60 26.95 10.09 18.85
CA ASP A 60 26.75 9.03 17.87
C ASP A 60 25.41 8.34 18.18
N ARG A 61 24.33 8.79 17.53
CA ARG A 61 23.07 8.04 17.47
C ARG A 61 23.19 6.96 16.40
N SER A 62 24.16 6.08 16.59
CA SER A 62 24.11 4.71 16.11
C SER A 62 23.01 4.00 16.89
N ALA A 63 21.77 4.18 16.45
CA ALA A 63 20.65 3.34 16.89
C ALA A 63 20.89 1.94 16.33
N SER A 64 21.70 1.18 17.06
CA SER A 64 21.80 -0.26 16.99
C SER A 64 20.39 -0.83 17.10
N ARG A 65 19.74 -1.07 15.95
CA ARG A 65 18.55 -1.91 15.89
C ARG A 65 19.01 -3.31 16.26
N ARG A 66 18.88 -3.65 17.54
CA ARG A 66 18.87 -5.04 17.98
C ARG A 66 17.86 -5.79 17.10
N PRO A 67 18.24 -6.91 16.46
CA PRO A 67 17.26 -7.79 15.88
C PRO A 67 16.28 -8.24 16.99
N PRO A 68 14.97 -8.32 16.71
CA PRO A 68 14.02 -8.87 17.67
C PRO A 68 14.44 -10.31 18.04
N PRO A 69 14.23 -10.73 19.30
CA PRO A 69 14.51 -12.11 19.69
C PRO A 69 13.67 -13.08 18.84
N PRO A 70 14.19 -14.27 18.51
CA PRO A 70 13.42 -15.28 17.80
C PRO A 70 12.19 -15.66 18.64
N VAL A 71 11.00 -15.44 18.07
CA VAL A 71 9.75 -15.90 18.65
C VAL A 71 9.79 -17.42 18.65
N ARG A 72 9.84 -17.99 19.86
CA ARG A 72 9.80 -19.42 20.12
C ARG A 72 8.46 -19.96 19.63
N SER A 73 8.48 -20.73 18.54
CA SER A 73 7.32 -21.50 18.06
C SER A 73 6.81 -22.40 19.19
N ALA A 74 5.63 -22.11 19.70
CA ALA A 74 4.90 -23.03 20.57
C ALA A 74 4.33 -24.18 19.72
N PRO A 75 4.31 -25.42 20.24
CA PRO A 75 3.82 -26.58 19.50
C PRO A 75 2.30 -26.59 19.37
N ALA A 76 1.85 -27.17 18.25
CA ALA A 76 0.46 -27.50 17.97
C ALA A 76 -0.13 -28.45 19.01
N GLU A 77 -1.24 -28.05 19.64
CA GLU A 77 -2.09 -28.96 20.40
C GLU A 77 -3.22 -29.51 19.50
N THR A 78 -3.00 -30.76 19.08
CA THR A 78 -3.88 -31.92 19.22
C THR A 78 -5.40 -31.71 19.30
N MET A 79 -6.06 -32.17 18.23
CA MET A 79 -7.31 -32.95 18.17
C MET A 79 -8.31 -32.81 19.34
N GLY A 80 -9.41 -32.09 19.08
CA GLY A 80 -10.71 -32.29 19.73
C GLY A 80 -11.70 -32.95 18.77
N LYS A 81 -12.32 -34.05 19.20
CA LYS A 81 -13.18 -34.94 18.43
C LYS A 81 -14.66 -34.66 18.72
N GLY A 82 -15.46 -34.41 17.67
CA GLY A 82 -16.92 -34.65 17.58
C GLY A 82 -17.86 -33.44 17.73
N PRO A 83 -19.17 -33.56 17.40
CA PRO A 83 -19.87 -34.59 16.62
C PRO A 83 -20.52 -34.05 15.32
N ALA A 84 -21.00 -34.97 14.48
CA ALA A 84 -21.78 -34.68 13.28
C ALA A 84 -23.13 -34.01 13.61
N ILE A 85 -23.49 -32.97 12.85
CA ILE A 85 -24.84 -32.38 12.85
C ILE A 85 -25.41 -32.53 11.44
N GLU A 86 -26.50 -33.30 11.35
CA GLU A 86 -27.34 -33.52 10.17
C GLU A 86 -28.07 -32.23 9.74
N PRO A 87 -28.42 -32.07 8.45
CA PRO A 87 -29.13 -30.89 7.98
C PRO A 87 -30.64 -31.06 8.23
N ASN A 88 -31.20 -30.32 9.19
CA ASN A 88 -32.64 -30.14 9.29
C ASN A 88 -33.07 -28.95 8.44
N LEU A 89 -33.82 -29.25 7.39
CA LEU A 89 -34.53 -28.36 6.51
C LEU A 89 -35.89 -28.10 7.18
N ASP A 90 -36.12 -26.94 7.81
CA ASP A 90 -37.45 -26.32 7.97
C ASP A 90 -37.37 -24.92 8.63
N ASN A 91 -38.07 -23.98 7.98
CA ASN A 91 -38.26 -22.53 8.25
C ASN A 91 -38.94 -22.23 9.62
N PRO A 92 -39.16 -20.97 10.11
CA PRO A 92 -38.96 -19.65 9.50
C PRO A 92 -38.23 -18.60 10.37
N THR A 93 -37.91 -17.48 9.74
CA THR A 93 -37.25 -16.23 10.19
C THR A 93 -37.53 -15.77 11.64
N PRO A 94 -36.50 -15.41 12.44
CA PRO A 94 -36.68 -14.58 13.61
C PRO A 94 -36.56 -13.09 13.25
N VAL A 95 -37.48 -12.31 13.79
CA VAL A 95 -37.56 -10.86 13.75
C VAL A 95 -36.23 -10.25 14.21
N ILE A 96 -35.59 -9.47 13.33
CA ILE A 96 -34.32 -8.80 13.60
C ILE A 96 -34.59 -7.51 14.38
N GLU A 97 -34.66 -7.60 15.71
CA GLU A 97 -34.73 -6.42 16.59
C GLU A 97 -33.37 -5.99 17.15
N ASN A 98 -32.26 -6.67 16.81
CA ASN A 98 -30.92 -6.30 17.28
C ASN A 98 -29.82 -6.51 16.22
N VAL A 99 -29.91 -5.81 15.09
CA VAL A 99 -28.85 -5.82 14.04
C VAL A 99 -27.52 -5.28 14.59
N ALA A 100 -27.56 -4.36 15.55
CA ALA A 100 -26.38 -3.74 16.13
C ALA A 100 -25.56 -4.68 17.04
N ASP A 101 -26.20 -5.71 17.59
CA ASP A 101 -25.57 -6.61 18.57
C ASP A 101 -24.91 -7.84 17.90
N GLU A 102 -25.37 -8.23 16.69
CA GLU A 102 -24.63 -9.16 15.83
C GLU A 102 -23.45 -8.50 15.11
N LEU A 103 -23.51 -7.20 14.83
CA LEU A 103 -22.40 -6.45 14.21
C LEU A 103 -21.15 -6.36 15.10
N ASN A 104 -21.30 -6.51 16.42
CA ASN A 104 -20.20 -6.42 17.39
C ASN A 104 -19.56 -7.76 17.74
N LYS A 105 -20.05 -8.88 17.18
CA LYS A 105 -19.41 -10.18 17.38
C LYS A 105 -18.24 -10.30 16.41
N PRO A 106 -17.00 -10.59 16.87
CA PRO A 106 -15.89 -10.85 15.98
C PRO A 106 -16.29 -11.97 15.04
N ASN A 107 -16.43 -11.65 13.75
CA ASN A 107 -16.66 -12.65 12.73
C ASN A 107 -15.27 -13.17 12.34
N PRO A 108 -14.84 -14.35 12.83
CA PRO A 108 -13.48 -14.83 12.60
C PRO A 108 -13.15 -14.96 11.11
N ARG A 109 -14.17 -15.08 10.24
CA ARG A 109 -14.00 -15.06 8.80
C ARG A 109 -13.68 -13.66 8.26
N MET A 110 -14.31 -12.61 8.78
CA MET A 110 -14.04 -11.24 8.36
C MET A 110 -12.62 -10.81 8.77
N ASP A 111 -12.21 -11.13 10.00
CA ASP A 111 -10.88 -10.81 10.48
C ASP A 111 -9.78 -11.48 9.63
N ALA A 112 -10.00 -12.73 9.21
CA ALA A 112 -9.11 -13.44 8.30
C ALA A 112 -9.02 -12.76 6.92
N VAL A 113 -10.15 -12.32 6.36
CA VAL A 113 -10.19 -11.61 5.07
C VAL A 113 -9.48 -10.25 5.17
N MET A 114 -9.68 -9.51 6.26
CA MET A 114 -8.95 -8.26 6.50
C MET A 114 -7.44 -8.53 6.61
N ALA A 115 -7.02 -9.56 7.34
CA ALA A 115 -5.62 -9.93 7.45
C ALA A 115 -5.01 -10.29 6.08
N GLU A 116 -5.77 -10.97 5.22
CA GLU A 116 -5.37 -11.28 3.84
C GLU A 116 -5.19 -10.03 2.99
N ALA A 117 -6.11 -9.06 3.07
CA ALA A 117 -5.98 -7.77 2.37
C ALA A 117 -4.70 -7.03 2.78
N ASN A 118 -4.39 -7.01 4.08
CA ASN A 118 -3.15 -6.39 4.57
C ASN A 118 -1.92 -7.15 4.08
N LYS A 119 -1.94 -8.48 4.10
CA LYS A 119 -0.84 -9.30 3.63
C LYS A 119 -0.57 -9.08 2.14
N ALA A 120 -1.60 -8.95 1.32
CA ALA A 120 -1.46 -8.60 -0.09
C ALA A 120 -0.86 -7.19 -0.25
N TYR A 121 -1.35 -6.22 0.54
CA TYR A 121 -0.84 -4.85 0.51
C TYR A 121 0.65 -4.78 0.89
N ASP A 122 1.05 -5.47 1.95
CA ASP A 122 2.43 -5.49 2.45
C ASP A 122 3.41 -6.16 1.46
N LYS A 123 2.91 -7.05 0.59
CA LYS A 123 3.69 -7.65 -0.50
C LYS A 123 3.84 -6.74 -1.73
N GLY A 124 3.04 -5.68 -1.83
CA GLY A 124 2.96 -4.84 -3.01
C GLY A 124 1.92 -5.32 -4.05
N ASP A 125 1.10 -6.32 -3.71
CA ASP A 125 0.01 -6.81 -4.56
C ASP A 125 -1.21 -5.89 -4.40
N PHE A 126 -1.08 -4.64 -4.86
CA PHE A 126 -2.06 -3.57 -4.57
C PHE A 126 -3.44 -3.81 -5.17
N ASP A 127 -3.52 -4.43 -6.35
CA ASP A 127 -4.77 -4.81 -7.00
C ASP A 127 -5.52 -5.87 -6.20
N GLU A 128 -4.82 -6.91 -5.74
CA GLU A 128 -5.40 -7.96 -4.90
C GLU A 128 -5.87 -7.38 -3.56
N ALA A 129 -5.01 -6.59 -2.91
CA ALA A 129 -5.34 -5.93 -1.65
C ALA A 129 -6.60 -5.04 -1.78
N LYS A 130 -6.69 -4.25 -2.85
CA LYS A 130 -7.84 -3.40 -3.17
C LYS A 130 -9.10 -4.23 -3.39
N GLY A 131 -9.00 -5.30 -4.20
CA GLY A 131 -10.13 -6.20 -4.48
C GLY A 131 -10.68 -6.88 -3.22
N ILE A 132 -9.82 -7.27 -2.28
CA ILE A 132 -10.25 -7.84 -1.00
C ILE A 132 -10.84 -6.76 -0.10
N ALA A 133 -10.19 -5.61 0.03
CA ALA A 133 -10.65 -4.50 0.86
C ALA A 133 -12.03 -3.98 0.42
N LEU A 134 -12.29 -3.87 -0.89
CA LEU A 134 -13.60 -3.48 -1.42
C LEU A 134 -14.72 -4.46 -1.02
N LYS A 135 -14.42 -5.78 -0.96
CA LYS A 135 -15.40 -6.78 -0.49
C LYS A 135 -15.72 -6.60 0.99
N VAL A 136 -14.74 -6.18 1.80
CA VAL A 136 -14.95 -5.88 3.22
C VAL A 136 -15.77 -4.60 3.38
N ILE A 137 -15.40 -3.51 2.68
CA ILE A 137 -16.09 -2.21 2.74
C ILE A 137 -17.54 -2.32 2.24
N ALA A 138 -17.84 -3.22 1.31
CA ALA A 138 -19.21 -3.49 0.88
C ALA A 138 -20.12 -3.99 2.03
N LYS A 139 -19.54 -4.57 3.08
CA LYS A 139 -20.23 -5.03 4.29
C LYS A 139 -20.07 -4.06 5.45
N GLU A 140 -18.87 -3.50 5.60
CA GLU A 140 -18.48 -2.55 6.65
C GLU A 140 -17.93 -1.26 6.04
N PRO A 141 -18.80 -0.33 5.59
CA PRO A 141 -18.38 0.86 4.86
C PRO A 141 -17.52 1.83 5.69
N THR A 142 -17.56 1.70 7.01
CA THR A 142 -16.82 2.52 7.98
C THR A 142 -15.49 1.90 8.40
N ASN A 143 -15.10 0.76 7.83
CA ASN A 143 -13.84 0.09 8.19
C ASN A 143 -12.63 0.88 7.67
N VAL A 144 -12.10 1.72 8.57
CA VAL A 144 -11.01 2.66 8.28
C VAL A 144 -9.77 1.98 7.72
N ARG A 145 -9.42 0.79 8.23
CA ARG A 145 -8.24 0.05 7.78
C ARG A 145 -8.36 -0.34 6.31
N MET A 146 -9.51 -0.86 5.91
CA MET A 146 -9.76 -1.23 4.52
C MET A 146 -9.89 -0.01 3.62
N LEU A 147 -10.52 1.08 4.09
CA LEU A 147 -10.58 2.34 3.34
C LEU A 147 -9.19 2.87 3.02
N ARG A 148 -8.25 2.85 3.98
CA ARG A 148 -6.86 3.27 3.75
C ARG A 148 -6.14 2.43 2.70
N ILE A 149 -6.39 1.11 2.68
CA ILE A 149 -5.85 0.21 1.66
C ILE A 149 -6.37 0.61 0.28
N VAL A 150 -7.70 0.74 0.13
CA VAL A 150 -8.30 1.10 -1.16
C VAL A 150 -7.79 2.45 -1.66
N VAL A 151 -7.77 3.48 -0.79
CA VAL A 151 -7.26 4.81 -1.15
C VAL A 151 -5.79 4.74 -1.55
N SER A 152 -4.94 4.07 -0.75
CA SER A 152 -3.51 3.96 -1.06
C SER A 152 -3.26 3.21 -2.37
N SER A 153 -3.92 2.06 -2.58
CA SER A 153 -3.81 1.30 -3.82
C SER A 153 -4.27 2.13 -5.03
N ALA A 154 -5.42 2.80 -4.94
CA ALA A 154 -5.91 3.66 -6.02
C ALA A 154 -4.95 4.82 -6.35
N CYS A 155 -4.28 5.39 -5.34
CA CYS A 155 -3.25 6.41 -5.57
C CYS A 155 -2.03 5.84 -6.30
N ILE A 156 -1.58 4.63 -5.94
CA ILE A 156 -0.47 3.94 -6.61
C ILE A 156 -0.79 3.67 -8.08
N ASP A 157 -2.04 3.27 -8.35
CA ASP A 157 -2.52 3.02 -9.72
C ASP A 157 -2.78 4.31 -10.53
N GLY A 158 -2.68 5.49 -9.90
CA GLY A 158 -3.03 6.78 -10.51
C GLY A 158 -4.53 7.01 -10.72
N ASN A 159 -5.39 6.17 -10.14
CA ASN A 159 -6.84 6.31 -10.24
C ASN A 159 -7.37 7.33 -9.22
N SER A 160 -7.21 8.62 -9.53
CA SER A 160 -7.62 9.72 -8.67
C SER A 160 -9.12 9.73 -8.36
N ALA A 161 -9.97 9.31 -9.30
CA ALA A 161 -11.42 9.26 -9.11
C ALA A 161 -11.84 8.23 -8.06
N GLU A 162 -11.25 7.04 -8.10
CA GLU A 162 -11.50 5.98 -7.11
C GLU A 162 -10.92 6.36 -5.75
N ALA A 163 -9.70 6.91 -5.73
CA ALA A 163 -9.06 7.37 -4.50
C ALA A 163 -9.92 8.43 -3.80
N GLU A 164 -10.41 9.45 -4.53
CA GLU A 164 -11.24 10.54 -3.98
C GLU A 164 -12.55 10.00 -3.39
N LYS A 165 -13.22 9.07 -4.08
CA LYS A 165 -14.47 8.45 -3.61
C LYS A 165 -14.31 7.83 -2.22
N HIS A 166 -13.24 7.08 -2.00
CA HIS A 166 -13.01 6.40 -0.72
C HIS A 166 -12.35 7.31 0.32
N TYR A 167 -11.58 8.31 -0.12
CA TYR A 167 -10.97 9.34 0.72
C TYR A 167 -12.02 10.15 1.50
N GLN A 168 -13.13 10.51 0.86
CA GLN A 168 -14.19 11.30 1.49
C GLN A 168 -14.87 10.59 2.68
N VAL A 169 -14.81 9.26 2.72
CA VAL A 169 -15.40 8.43 3.79
C VAL A 169 -14.43 8.29 4.98
N LEU A 170 -13.14 8.58 4.80
CA LEU A 170 -12.16 8.47 5.88
C LEU A 170 -12.38 9.51 6.98
N PRO A 171 -12.09 9.16 8.25
CA PRO A 171 -12.04 10.14 9.33
C PRO A 171 -11.01 11.25 9.04
N PRO A 172 -11.21 12.47 9.56
CA PRO A 172 -10.33 13.62 9.27
C PRO A 172 -8.85 13.35 9.51
N GLY A 173 -8.51 12.72 10.65
CA GLY A 173 -7.12 12.46 11.04
C GLY A 173 -6.36 11.53 10.09
N ASP A 174 -7.07 10.67 9.33
CA ASP A 174 -6.41 9.85 8.32
C ASP A 174 -6.70 10.23 6.87
N ARG A 175 -7.63 11.16 6.62
CA ARG A 175 -7.60 11.96 5.38
C ARG A 175 -6.28 12.72 5.28
N GLU A 176 -5.86 13.42 6.33
CA GLU A 176 -4.59 14.16 6.32
C GLU A 176 -3.37 13.28 6.01
N GLN A 177 -3.33 12.08 6.61
CA GLN A 177 -2.25 11.12 6.34
C GLN A 177 -2.29 10.57 4.91
N MET A 178 -3.49 10.27 4.40
CA MET A 178 -3.64 9.77 3.04
C MET A 178 -3.31 10.83 2.00
N LYS A 179 -3.62 12.10 2.26
CA LYS A 179 -3.25 13.23 1.39
C LYS A 179 -1.74 13.28 1.13
N VAL A 180 -0.95 13.27 2.20
CA VAL A 180 0.53 13.28 2.12
C VAL A 180 1.07 12.02 1.44
N ARG A 181 0.44 10.85 1.66
CA ARG A 181 0.86 9.60 1.01
C ARG A 181 0.57 9.62 -0.49
N CYS A 182 -0.62 10.03 -0.88
CA CYS A 182 -1.09 10.02 -2.26
C CYS A 182 -0.40 11.08 -3.14
N GLU A 183 0.02 12.21 -2.55
CA GLU A 183 0.77 13.25 -3.24
C GLU A 183 2.08 12.70 -3.86
N ARG A 184 2.71 11.70 -3.22
CA ARG A 184 3.90 11.02 -3.76
C ARG A 184 3.66 10.29 -5.07
N TYR A 185 2.41 9.96 -5.36
CA TYR A 185 1.96 9.30 -6.58
C TYR A 185 1.27 10.27 -7.55
N GLY A 186 1.33 11.59 -7.28
CA GLY A 186 0.70 12.61 -8.12
C GLY A 186 -0.81 12.71 -7.96
N VAL A 187 -1.40 12.08 -6.94
CA VAL A 187 -2.83 12.16 -6.64
C VAL A 187 -3.06 13.15 -5.49
N THR A 188 -3.81 14.22 -5.76
CA THR A 188 -4.16 15.25 -4.78
C THR A 188 -5.66 15.27 -4.54
N PHE A 189 -6.06 15.39 -3.28
CA PHE A 189 -7.47 15.50 -2.89
C PHE A 189 -7.85 16.95 -2.61
N ASN A 190 -9.10 17.30 -2.94
CA ASN A 190 -9.67 18.60 -2.61
C ASN A 190 -10.56 18.43 -1.38
N ASP A 191 -10.11 18.94 -0.24
CA ASP A 191 -10.94 18.99 0.98
C ASP A 191 -12.05 20.03 0.75
N LYS A 192 -13.29 19.57 0.52
CA LYS A 192 -14.48 20.42 0.48
C LYS A 192 -15.16 20.50 1.83
#